data_AF-A0A222SSZ2-F1
#
_entry.id   AF-A0A222SSZ2-F1
#
_cell.length_a   1.000
_cell.length_b   1.000
_cell.length_c   1.000
_cell.angle_alpha   90.00
_cell.angle_beta   90.00
_cell.angle_gamma   90.00
#
_symmetry.space_group_name_H-M   'P 1'
#
loop_
_entity.id
_entity.type
_entity.pdbx_description
1 polymer ?
#
loop_
_entity_poly.entity_id
_entity_poly.type
_entity_poly.pdbx_seq_one_letter_code
_entity_poly.pdbx_strand_id
1 'polypeptide(L)'
;MWPGQQPPGGEQNPQQNPYQQPEQQPEHPQPAHPPPPAQPPGFPPGPPPPGPGGGPWGGAPAPADPRRKAGLTAVIAVAAAAAVVAGVLVVTDDDKGSRGGSSDDVVQGPPGAPGSGDSGGSGSPDGSGGSEGPGNLVTPAHSSGPSGTTVVIGEADAGHTLDVYEDLRCPPCATFEQEVGPTIAKDIKAGKYKVSFHFAAILDKNMGGSGSANALSALGAALDVSTDTFLDYKAALMSSKNHPEESKDSYADDSRLLAVSQEVYALKTDASFREALRVGTYDPWAKKMIADFDASGVNSTPAVKLDGSQLTGSGGSTPMTATEFTEAVNKQVKGG
;
A
#
# COMPACT_ATOMS: atom_id res chain seq x y z
N MET A 1 -24.36 75.13 -34.65
CA MET A 1 -25.40 75.15 -35.69
C MET A 1 -25.45 73.81 -36.41
N TRP A 2 -26.66 73.27 -36.58
CA TRP A 2 -27.17 72.28 -37.56
C TRP A 2 -26.64 70.80 -37.60
N PRO A 3 -27.51 69.79 -37.91
CA PRO A 3 -27.48 68.42 -37.37
C PRO A 3 -27.35 67.30 -38.43
N GLY A 4 -27.40 66.03 -37.98
CA GLY A 4 -27.57 64.86 -38.85
C GLY A 4 -27.63 63.50 -38.12
N GLN A 5 -28.86 63.10 -37.74
CA GLN A 5 -29.44 61.74 -37.67
C GLN A 5 -28.58 60.51 -37.29
N GLN A 6 -28.97 59.81 -36.21
CA GLN A 6 -28.91 58.34 -36.06
C GLN A 6 -29.80 57.85 -34.86
N PRO A 7 -30.12 56.54 -34.72
CA PRO A 7 -31.48 55.94 -34.67
C PRO A 7 -32.06 55.74 -33.24
N PRO A 8 -33.31 55.25 -33.08
CA PRO A 8 -34.00 55.22 -31.79
C PRO A 8 -33.67 53.99 -30.95
N GLY A 9 -33.72 54.17 -29.63
CA GLY A 9 -34.06 53.10 -28.67
C GLY A 9 -32.89 52.42 -27.99
N GLY A 10 -32.19 53.14 -27.10
CA GLY A 10 -31.45 52.52 -26.00
C GLY A 10 -32.41 52.32 -24.82
N GLU A 11 -32.82 51.08 -24.57
CA GLU A 11 -33.42 50.72 -23.28
C GLU A 11 -32.32 50.52 -22.24
N GLN A 12 -32.59 51.09 -21.08
CA GLN A 12 -31.65 51.34 -20.00
C GLN A 12 -31.28 50.01 -19.33
N ASN A 13 -29.98 49.84 -19.08
CA ASN A 13 -29.44 48.81 -18.21
C ASN A 13 -29.47 49.33 -16.76
N PRO A 14 -30.29 48.80 -15.85
CA PRO A 14 -30.15 49.06 -14.42
C PRO A 14 -29.13 48.08 -13.86
N GLN A 15 -27.99 48.65 -13.48
CA GLN A 15 -26.99 48.11 -12.56
C GLN A 15 -27.60 47.17 -11.51
N GLN A 16 -27.09 45.94 -11.49
CA GLN A 16 -27.39 44.93 -10.49
C GLN A 16 -26.81 45.38 -9.14
N ASN A 17 -27.70 45.55 -8.16
CA ASN A 17 -27.39 45.86 -6.78
C ASN A 17 -26.93 44.57 -6.04
N PRO A 18 -25.70 44.48 -5.50
CA PRO A 18 -25.13 43.22 -5.01
C PRO A 18 -25.60 42.78 -3.60
N TYR A 19 -26.71 43.31 -3.08
CA TYR A 19 -27.18 43.02 -1.71
C TYR A 19 -28.65 42.58 -1.59
N GLN A 20 -29.28 42.02 -2.63
CA GLN A 20 -30.60 41.40 -2.48
C GLN A 20 -30.47 39.90 -2.21
N GLN A 21 -30.85 39.47 -1.00
CA GLN A 21 -31.05 38.06 -0.67
C GLN A 21 -32.28 37.51 -1.41
N PRO A 22 -32.28 36.23 -1.83
CA PRO A 22 -33.47 35.61 -2.42
C PRO A 22 -34.57 35.45 -1.36
N GLU A 23 -35.75 36.00 -1.65
CA GLU A 23 -36.99 35.76 -0.90
C GLU A 23 -37.34 34.27 -0.96
N GLN A 24 -37.67 33.70 0.21
CA GLN A 24 -38.03 32.29 0.34
C GLN A 24 -39.36 32.00 -0.35
N GLN A 25 -39.34 31.05 -1.30
CA GLN A 25 -40.56 30.51 -1.88
C GLN A 25 -41.30 29.63 -0.86
N PRO A 26 -42.66 29.63 -0.85
CA PRO A 26 -43.43 28.74 0.02
C PRO A 26 -43.24 27.28 -0.41
N GLU A 27 -42.90 26.43 0.55
CA GLU A 27 -42.71 24.99 0.36
C GLU A 27 -44.01 24.31 -0.09
N HIS A 28 -44.00 23.68 -1.26
CA HIS A 28 -45.03 22.72 -1.67
C HIS A 28 -44.87 21.41 -0.88
N PRO A 29 -45.94 20.85 -0.28
CA PRO A 29 -45.86 19.56 0.39
C PRO A 29 -45.51 18.44 -0.61
N GLN A 30 -44.43 17.71 -0.37
CA GLN A 30 -44.09 16.54 -1.16
C GLN A 30 -45.08 15.38 -0.90
N PRO A 31 -45.48 14.61 -1.93
CA PRO A 31 -46.29 13.42 -1.73
C PRO A 31 -45.49 12.34 -0.96
N ALA A 32 -46.12 11.76 0.06
CA ALA A 32 -45.53 10.73 0.90
C ALA A 32 -45.06 9.51 0.06
N HIS A 33 -43.84 9.04 0.33
CA HIS A 33 -43.32 7.80 -0.23
C HIS A 33 -44.18 6.60 0.23
N PRO A 34 -44.53 5.66 -0.67
CA PRO A 34 -45.19 4.42 -0.26
C PRO A 34 -44.24 3.59 0.61
N PRO A 35 -44.76 2.86 1.62
CA PRO A 35 -43.94 1.99 2.45
C PRO A 35 -43.32 0.86 1.60
N PRO A 36 -42.13 0.35 1.98
CA PRO A 36 -41.49 -0.76 1.28
C PRO A 36 -42.39 -2.02 1.34
N PRO A 37 -42.35 -2.89 0.31
CA PRO A 37 -43.15 -4.10 0.28
C PRO A 37 -42.81 -5.02 1.46
N ALA A 38 -43.85 -5.62 2.05
CA ALA A 38 -43.70 -6.60 3.11
C ALA A 38 -42.84 -7.78 2.63
N GLN A 39 -41.83 -8.16 3.42
CA GLN A 39 -40.98 -9.30 3.11
C GLN A 39 -41.77 -10.61 3.20
N PRO A 40 -41.55 -11.58 2.29
CA PRO A 40 -42.21 -12.88 2.37
C PRO A 40 -41.75 -13.62 3.65
N PRO A 41 -42.65 -14.30 4.37
CA PRO A 41 -42.30 -15.01 5.59
C PRO A 41 -41.47 -16.26 5.25
N GLY A 42 -40.23 -16.35 5.74
CA GLY A 42 -39.48 -17.62 5.69
C GLY A 42 -37.95 -17.60 5.70
N PHE A 43 -37.27 -16.44 5.65
CA PHE A 43 -35.80 -16.44 5.80
C PHE A 43 -35.40 -16.23 7.27
N PRO A 44 -34.51 -17.07 7.84
CA PRO A 44 -33.90 -16.74 9.12
C PRO A 44 -33.13 -15.42 8.98
N PRO A 45 -33.10 -14.57 10.02
CA PRO A 45 -32.28 -13.36 9.96
C PRO A 45 -30.83 -13.76 9.65
N GLY A 46 -30.25 -13.10 8.65
CA GLY A 46 -28.81 -13.20 8.39
C GLY A 46 -28.03 -12.80 9.64
N PRO A 47 -26.77 -13.25 9.78
CA PRO A 47 -25.93 -12.84 10.91
C PRO A 47 -25.90 -11.30 11.00
N PRO A 48 -25.89 -10.73 12.21
CA PRO A 48 -25.79 -9.28 12.37
C PRO A 48 -24.52 -8.78 11.68
N PRO A 49 -24.53 -7.57 11.11
CA PRO A 49 -23.31 -6.97 10.60
C PRO A 49 -22.26 -6.91 11.71
N PRO A 50 -20.96 -7.09 11.39
CA PRO A 50 -19.92 -6.94 12.39
C PRO A 50 -20.06 -5.57 13.07
N GLY A 51 -19.96 -5.57 14.41
CA GLY A 51 -20.06 -4.37 15.20
C GLY A 51 -18.98 -3.35 14.82
N PRO A 52 -19.14 -2.07 15.21
CA PRO A 52 -18.18 -1.03 14.88
C PRO A 52 -16.81 -1.36 15.48
N GLY A 53 -15.87 -1.80 14.63
CA GLY A 53 -14.47 -2.04 15.00
C GLY A 53 -13.93 -3.46 14.82
N GLY A 54 -14.70 -4.40 14.27
CA GLY A 54 -14.16 -5.67 13.77
C GLY A 54 -14.15 -5.65 12.25
N GLY A 55 -12.99 -5.49 11.64
CA GLY A 55 -12.86 -5.67 10.19
C GLY A 55 -13.20 -7.13 9.80
N PRO A 56 -13.41 -7.42 8.51
CA PRO A 56 -13.70 -8.78 8.07
C PRO A 56 -12.56 -9.78 8.39
N TRP A 57 -11.38 -9.27 8.78
CA TRP A 57 -10.20 -10.09 9.06
C TRP A 57 -9.98 -10.34 10.56
N GLY A 58 -10.34 -9.42 11.46
CA GLY A 58 -10.12 -9.57 12.91
C GLY A 58 -11.25 -9.06 13.81
N GLY A 59 -12.04 -9.99 14.36
CA GLY A 59 -12.71 -9.84 15.65
C GLY A 59 -12.00 -10.70 16.70
N ALA A 60 -12.09 -10.34 17.99
CA ALA A 60 -11.41 -11.04 19.09
C ALA A 60 -11.52 -12.57 18.96
N PRO A 61 -10.46 -13.33 19.28
CA PRO A 61 -10.45 -14.78 19.09
C PRO A 61 -11.60 -15.43 19.86
N ALA A 62 -12.36 -16.29 19.18
CA ALA A 62 -13.29 -17.17 19.85
C ALA A 62 -12.50 -18.05 20.84
N PRO A 63 -12.99 -18.29 22.07
CA PRO A 63 -12.32 -19.18 23.01
C PRO A 63 -12.16 -20.56 22.37
N ALA A 64 -10.96 -21.12 22.45
CA ALA A 64 -10.63 -22.42 21.90
C ALA A 64 -11.64 -23.47 22.36
N ASP A 65 -12.27 -24.19 21.42
CA ASP A 65 -13.12 -25.34 21.74
C ASP A 65 -12.22 -26.47 22.28
N PRO A 66 -12.36 -26.86 23.56
CA PRO A 66 -11.51 -27.89 24.15
C PRO A 66 -11.77 -29.30 23.58
N ARG A 67 -12.69 -29.44 22.61
CA ARG A 67 -13.11 -30.73 22.03
C ARG A 67 -12.38 -31.16 20.77
N ARG A 68 -11.43 -30.36 20.23
CA ARG A 68 -10.54 -30.82 19.16
C ARG A 68 -9.20 -31.30 19.71
N LYS A 69 -9.22 -32.44 20.41
CA LYS A 69 -8.04 -33.28 20.62
C LYS A 69 -8.20 -34.57 19.83
N ALA A 70 -7.49 -34.68 18.70
CA ALA A 70 -7.00 -35.95 18.19
C ALA A 70 -6.02 -35.73 17.02
N GLY A 71 -4.74 -36.02 17.27
CA GLY A 71 -3.84 -36.58 16.26
C GLY A 71 -2.96 -35.62 15.46
N LEU A 72 -1.85 -35.18 16.04
CA LEU A 72 -0.56 -35.26 15.33
C LEU A 72 0.60 -35.25 16.32
N THR A 73 1.35 -36.36 16.35
CA THR A 73 2.57 -36.53 17.12
C THR A 73 3.67 -35.72 16.46
N ALA A 74 4.05 -34.58 17.05
CA ALA A 74 5.23 -33.84 16.61
C ALA A 74 6.50 -34.59 17.04
N VAL A 75 7.19 -35.20 16.07
CA VAL A 75 8.55 -35.71 16.26
C VAL A 75 9.50 -34.52 16.19
N ILE A 76 9.96 -34.05 17.35
CA ILE A 76 11.02 -33.05 17.45
C ILE A 76 12.36 -33.77 17.28
N ALA A 77 12.98 -33.65 16.11
CA ALA A 77 14.37 -34.04 15.91
C ALA A 77 15.28 -32.88 16.33
N VAL A 78 15.83 -32.95 17.54
CA VAL A 78 16.94 -32.09 17.99
C VAL A 78 18.23 -32.68 17.46
N ALA A 79 18.85 -32.04 16.48
CA ALA A 79 20.24 -32.29 16.11
C ALA A 79 21.11 -31.16 16.68
N ALA A 80 21.66 -31.39 17.86
CA ALA A 80 22.76 -30.61 18.40
C ALA A 80 24.08 -31.23 17.90
N ALA A 81 24.86 -30.47 17.13
CA ALA A 81 26.25 -30.80 16.84
C ALA A 81 27.12 -29.61 17.26
N ALA A 82 27.74 -29.75 18.42
CA ALA A 82 28.84 -28.91 18.86
C ALA A 82 30.14 -29.40 18.21
N ALA A 83 30.87 -28.51 17.55
CA ALA A 83 32.28 -28.72 17.21
C ALA A 83 33.06 -27.53 17.77
N VAL A 84 33.76 -27.81 18.88
CA VAL A 84 34.78 -26.96 19.49
C VAL A 84 36.07 -27.17 18.71
N VAL A 85 36.67 -26.09 18.20
CA VAL A 85 38.11 -26.06 17.90
C VAL A 85 38.68 -24.79 18.53
N ALA A 86 39.52 -24.99 19.54
CA ALA A 86 40.39 -24.00 20.14
C ALA A 86 41.85 -24.34 19.76
N GLY A 87 42.69 -23.31 19.60
CA GLY A 87 44.14 -23.42 19.39
C GLY A 87 44.67 -22.47 18.30
N VAL A 88 44.83 -21.17 18.58
CA VAL A 88 46.03 -20.49 19.16
C VAL A 88 47.11 -20.12 18.11
N LEU A 89 47.13 -18.82 17.79
CA LEU A 89 48.23 -17.83 17.76
C LEU A 89 49.63 -18.25 17.22
N VAL A 90 50.16 -17.50 16.26
CA VAL A 90 51.40 -16.68 16.40
C VAL A 90 51.38 -15.54 15.35
N VAL A 91 51.53 -14.31 15.83
CA VAL A 91 51.95 -13.11 15.08
C VAL A 91 53.47 -13.01 15.18
N THR A 92 54.15 -12.81 14.05
CA THR A 92 55.48 -12.17 14.01
C THR A 92 55.61 -11.38 12.71
N ASP A 93 55.71 -10.06 12.83
CA ASP A 93 56.27 -9.15 11.83
C ASP A 93 57.72 -8.81 12.20
N ASP A 94 58.42 -8.24 11.20
CA ASP A 94 59.74 -7.58 11.22
C ASP A 94 60.99 -8.47 11.24
N ASP A 95 61.79 -8.52 10.16
CA ASP A 95 62.62 -7.41 9.61
C ASP A 95 63.83 -7.96 8.81
N LYS A 96 64.38 -7.11 7.93
CA LYS A 96 65.74 -7.11 7.31
C LYS A 96 66.07 -8.07 6.16
N GLY A 97 66.17 -7.49 4.96
CA GLY A 97 67.50 -7.02 4.51
C GLY A 97 68.09 -7.61 3.21
N SER A 98 68.14 -6.74 2.19
CA SER A 98 69.30 -6.41 1.33
C SER A 98 69.50 -7.05 -0.06
N ARG A 99 69.69 -6.11 -1.02
CA ARG A 99 70.57 -6.08 -2.22
C ARG A 99 70.12 -6.72 -3.54
N GLY A 100 70.01 -5.85 -4.56
CA GLY A 100 70.90 -5.93 -5.73
C GLY A 100 70.32 -5.57 -7.11
N GLY A 101 70.58 -4.33 -7.57
CA GLY A 101 70.82 -3.89 -8.96
C GLY A 101 69.67 -3.96 -9.98
N SER A 102 69.59 -3.19 -11.06
CA SER A 102 70.23 -1.94 -11.55
C SER A 102 69.54 -1.60 -12.89
N SER A 103 69.25 -0.31 -13.16
CA SER A 103 69.25 0.39 -14.48
C SER A 103 68.30 -0.12 -15.60
N ASP A 104 67.66 0.65 -16.50
CA ASP A 104 67.64 2.03 -17.01
C ASP A 104 66.15 2.32 -17.43
N ASP A 105 65.61 3.54 -17.56
CA ASP A 105 65.84 4.49 -18.67
C ASP A 105 65.03 5.80 -18.46
N VAL A 106 65.40 6.81 -19.25
CA VAL A 106 65.31 8.27 -19.03
C VAL A 106 64.16 8.94 -19.82
N VAL A 107 63.85 10.21 -19.48
CA VAL A 107 63.20 11.32 -20.27
C VAL A 107 61.82 11.74 -19.72
N GLN A 108 61.77 12.73 -18.80
CA GLN A 108 61.74 14.20 -18.96
C GLN A 108 60.36 14.80 -19.34
N GLY A 109 59.83 15.66 -18.43
CA GLY A 109 58.61 16.50 -18.58
C GLY A 109 58.80 17.69 -19.56
N PRO A 110 58.10 18.85 -19.45
CA PRO A 110 57.67 19.57 -18.23
C PRO A 110 56.33 20.38 -18.42
N PRO A 111 56.10 21.58 -17.82
CA PRO A 111 55.77 21.90 -16.42
C PRO A 111 54.47 22.76 -16.25
N GLY A 112 54.06 23.07 -15.01
CA GLY A 112 53.34 24.32 -14.73
C GLY A 112 52.35 24.34 -13.55
N ALA A 113 52.86 24.56 -12.33
CA ALA A 113 52.16 25.31 -11.28
C ALA A 113 52.56 26.82 -11.43
N PRO A 114 51.94 27.85 -10.79
CA PRO A 114 51.45 27.92 -9.40
C PRO A 114 50.04 28.59 -9.34
N GLY A 115 49.37 28.92 -8.24
CA GLY A 115 49.72 29.13 -6.84
C GLY A 115 48.50 29.73 -6.12
N SER A 116 48.60 29.72 -4.81
CA SER A 116 47.60 29.99 -3.79
C SER A 116 46.95 31.39 -3.79
N GLY A 117 45.71 31.45 -3.30
CA GLY A 117 45.04 32.68 -2.88
C GLY A 117 44.07 32.38 -1.74
N ASP A 118 44.54 32.59 -0.50
CA ASP A 118 43.77 32.64 0.73
C ASP A 118 42.97 33.94 0.81
N SER A 119 41.72 33.90 1.28
CA SER A 119 41.04 35.01 1.99
C SER A 119 39.74 34.49 2.61
N GLY A 120 39.68 34.56 3.94
CA GLY A 120 38.57 34.08 4.76
C GLY A 120 37.33 34.96 4.80
N GLY A 121 36.30 34.44 5.47
CA GLY A 121 35.07 35.16 5.80
C GLY A 121 34.11 34.27 6.60
N SER A 122 34.03 34.52 7.91
CA SER A 122 33.17 33.86 8.89
C SER A 122 31.68 34.18 8.70
N GLY A 123 30.78 33.23 9.03
CA GLY A 123 29.39 33.57 9.42
C GLY A 123 28.28 32.58 9.07
N SER A 124 28.08 31.59 9.95
CA SER A 124 26.81 30.97 10.40
C SER A 124 25.84 30.23 9.44
N PRO A 125 25.09 29.24 9.97
CA PRO A 125 24.43 28.17 9.21
C PRO A 125 22.96 28.48 8.93
N ASP A 126 22.39 27.88 7.89
CA ASP A 126 21.06 27.24 7.89
C ASP A 126 20.56 27.01 6.47
N GLY A 127 19.83 25.90 6.30
CA GLY A 127 19.13 25.55 5.07
C GLY A 127 19.76 24.37 4.32
N SER A 128 20.16 23.32 5.03
CA SER A 128 20.42 22.02 4.41
C SER A 128 19.15 21.54 3.73
N GLY A 129 19.10 21.65 2.42
CA GLY A 129 18.19 20.88 1.59
C GLY A 129 18.42 19.41 1.91
N GLY A 130 17.35 18.74 2.38
CA GLY A 130 17.31 17.31 2.56
C GLY A 130 17.39 16.63 1.20
N SER A 131 18.62 16.38 0.74
CA SER A 131 18.87 15.37 -0.27
C SER A 131 18.87 14.03 0.46
N GLU A 132 17.69 13.42 0.62
CA GLU A 132 17.59 12.06 1.15
C GLU A 132 18.04 11.08 0.06
N GLY A 133 19.26 10.58 0.21
CA GLY A 133 19.68 9.34 -0.43
C GLY A 133 18.76 8.18 -0.02
N PRO A 134 18.83 7.02 -0.71
CA PRO A 134 18.03 5.87 -0.33
C PRO A 134 18.40 5.45 1.10
N GLY A 135 17.50 5.68 2.05
CA GLY A 135 17.59 5.08 3.37
C GLY A 135 17.73 3.57 3.24
N ASN A 136 18.40 2.94 4.21
CA ASN A 136 18.50 1.48 4.24
C ASN A 136 17.11 0.86 4.16
N LEU A 137 16.96 -0.19 3.34
CA LEU A 137 15.70 -0.94 3.24
C LEU A 137 15.33 -1.51 4.63
N VAL A 138 14.18 -1.09 5.14
CA VAL A 138 13.56 -1.66 6.35
C VAL A 138 12.39 -2.53 5.90
N THR A 139 12.41 -3.82 6.23
CA THR A 139 11.37 -4.77 5.85
C THR A 139 10.40 -4.99 7.02
N PRO A 140 9.08 -4.92 6.82
CA PRO A 140 8.11 -5.27 7.86
C PRO A 140 8.30 -6.71 8.36
N ALA A 141 8.10 -6.97 9.66
CA ALA A 141 8.32 -8.27 10.28
C ALA A 141 7.57 -9.43 9.62
N HIS A 142 6.39 -9.16 9.04
CA HIS A 142 5.55 -10.17 8.38
C HIS A 142 5.58 -10.10 6.85
N SER A 143 6.58 -9.43 6.28
CA SER A 143 6.88 -9.53 4.85
C SER A 143 7.54 -10.89 4.51
N SER A 144 7.58 -11.21 3.22
CA SER A 144 8.00 -12.51 2.69
C SER A 144 8.95 -12.35 1.50
N GLY A 145 9.49 -13.48 1.04
CA GLY A 145 10.40 -13.56 -0.11
C GLY A 145 11.85 -13.22 0.23
N PRO A 146 12.81 -13.53 -0.66
CA PRO A 146 14.24 -13.36 -0.40
C PRO A 146 14.67 -11.91 -0.10
N SER A 147 13.90 -10.95 -0.59
CA SER A 147 14.13 -9.51 -0.43
C SER A 147 13.26 -8.88 0.67
N GLY A 148 12.36 -9.64 1.31
CA GLY A 148 11.38 -9.11 2.26
C GLY A 148 10.40 -8.10 1.65
N THR A 149 10.17 -8.15 0.33
CA THR A 149 9.34 -7.19 -0.42
C THR A 149 8.07 -7.83 -1.00
N THR A 150 7.73 -9.04 -0.56
CA THR A 150 6.49 -9.71 -0.93
C THR A 150 5.56 -9.76 0.27
N VAL A 151 4.25 -9.74 0.03
CA VAL A 151 3.25 -9.97 1.07
C VAL A 151 2.46 -11.22 0.71
N VAL A 152 2.78 -12.34 1.35
CA VAL A 152 2.08 -13.62 1.12
C VAL A 152 1.29 -13.99 2.37
N ILE A 153 -0.03 -14.12 2.24
CA ILE A 153 -0.93 -14.39 3.36
C ILE A 153 -1.77 -15.64 3.09
N GLY A 154 -1.74 -16.58 4.03
CA GLY A 154 -2.46 -17.86 3.96
C GLY A 154 -1.60 -19.04 4.40
N GLU A 155 -2.16 -20.24 4.34
CA GLU A 155 -1.43 -21.46 4.67
C GLU A 155 -0.24 -21.66 3.72
N ALA A 156 0.95 -21.96 4.27
CA ALA A 156 2.18 -22.04 3.49
C ALA A 156 2.12 -23.16 2.42
N ASP A 157 1.43 -24.25 2.75
CA ASP A 157 1.20 -25.45 1.94
C ASP A 157 -0.12 -25.42 1.15
N ALA A 158 -0.82 -24.26 1.10
CA ALA A 158 -1.97 -24.09 0.21
C ALA A 158 -1.56 -24.44 -1.24
N GLY A 159 -2.37 -25.29 -1.89
CA GLY A 159 -2.05 -25.85 -3.21
C GLY A 159 -2.08 -24.85 -4.36
N HIS A 160 -2.63 -23.66 -4.13
CA HIS A 160 -2.78 -22.60 -5.13
C HIS A 160 -2.31 -21.25 -4.58
N THR A 161 -1.83 -20.38 -5.47
CA THR A 161 -1.47 -18.99 -5.15
C THR A 161 -2.30 -18.03 -5.98
N LEU A 162 -3.02 -17.13 -5.31
CA LEU A 162 -3.73 -16.02 -5.92
C LEU A 162 -2.85 -14.77 -5.87
N ASP A 163 -2.42 -14.26 -7.01
CA ASP A 163 -1.79 -12.95 -7.10
C ASP A 163 -2.85 -11.86 -7.25
N VAL A 164 -2.78 -10.84 -6.39
CA VAL A 164 -3.67 -9.67 -6.41
C VAL A 164 -2.84 -8.42 -6.66
N TYR A 165 -3.14 -7.72 -7.75
CA TYR A 165 -2.41 -6.54 -8.23
C TYR A 165 -3.30 -5.30 -8.08
N GLU A 166 -2.89 -4.36 -7.25
CA GLU A 166 -3.72 -3.21 -6.85
C GLU A 166 -2.92 -1.92 -6.72
N ASP A 167 -3.62 -0.78 -6.75
CA ASP A 167 -3.10 0.54 -6.40
C ASP A 167 -4.07 1.13 -5.37
N LEU A 168 -3.55 1.61 -4.24
CA LEU A 168 -4.35 2.05 -3.08
C LEU A 168 -5.17 3.32 -3.32
N ARG A 169 -4.91 4.06 -4.41
CA ARG A 169 -5.71 5.20 -4.84
C ARG A 169 -6.65 4.86 -6.00
N CYS A 170 -6.61 3.65 -6.55
CA CYS A 170 -7.34 3.26 -7.74
C CYS A 170 -8.81 2.93 -7.42
N PRO A 171 -9.80 3.71 -7.93
CA PRO A 171 -11.20 3.48 -7.58
C PRO A 171 -11.75 2.09 -7.98
N PRO A 172 -11.38 1.52 -9.15
CA PRO A 172 -11.67 0.12 -9.45
C PRO A 172 -11.07 -0.86 -8.43
N CYS A 173 -9.86 -0.62 -7.91
CA CYS A 173 -9.29 -1.48 -6.86
C CYS A 173 -10.10 -1.39 -5.57
N ALA A 174 -10.53 -0.19 -5.19
CA ALA A 174 -11.41 0.00 -4.03
C ALA A 174 -12.72 -0.75 -4.17
N THR A 175 -13.34 -0.71 -5.36
CA THR A 175 -14.58 -1.47 -5.64
C THR A 175 -14.33 -2.97 -5.57
N PHE A 176 -13.22 -3.46 -6.16
CA PHE A 176 -12.85 -4.86 -6.09
C PHE A 176 -12.65 -5.32 -4.63
N GLU A 177 -11.92 -4.57 -3.81
CA GLU A 177 -11.70 -4.92 -2.41
C GLU A 177 -13.02 -4.93 -1.60
N GLN A 178 -13.94 -4.01 -1.88
CA GLN A 178 -15.26 -3.97 -1.23
C GLN A 178 -16.13 -5.18 -1.61
N GLU A 179 -16.17 -5.54 -2.89
CA GLU A 179 -17.06 -6.60 -3.40
C GLU A 179 -16.46 -8.01 -3.27
N VAL A 180 -15.15 -8.14 -3.40
CA VAL A 180 -14.44 -9.42 -3.52
C VAL A 180 -13.54 -9.70 -2.31
N GLY A 181 -13.00 -8.67 -1.66
CA GLY A 181 -12.11 -8.79 -0.49
C GLY A 181 -12.66 -9.72 0.61
N PRO A 182 -13.95 -9.64 1.01
CA PRO A 182 -14.53 -10.58 1.99
C PRO A 182 -14.53 -12.04 1.54
N THR A 183 -14.63 -12.29 0.23
CA THR A 183 -14.56 -13.66 -0.33
C THR A 183 -13.14 -14.17 -0.30
N ILE A 184 -12.16 -13.34 -0.70
CA ILE A 184 -10.73 -13.64 -0.56
C ILE A 184 -10.41 -13.98 0.89
N ALA A 185 -10.95 -13.21 1.84
CA ALA A 185 -10.74 -13.44 3.26
C ALA A 185 -11.18 -14.79 3.76
N LYS A 186 -12.39 -15.16 3.38
CA LYS A 186 -12.95 -16.46 3.68
C LYS A 186 -12.12 -17.58 3.07
N ASP A 187 -11.69 -17.43 1.81
CA ASP A 187 -11.00 -18.46 1.06
C ASP A 187 -9.54 -18.66 1.55
N ILE A 188 -8.85 -17.59 1.97
CA ILE A 188 -7.55 -17.69 2.67
C ILE A 188 -7.70 -18.51 3.95
N LYS A 189 -8.68 -18.16 4.80
CA LYS A 189 -8.94 -18.86 6.07
C LYS A 189 -9.38 -20.32 5.87
N ALA A 190 -9.94 -20.64 4.71
CA ALA A 190 -10.34 -22.00 4.34
C ALA A 190 -9.19 -22.82 3.70
N GLY A 191 -7.99 -22.25 3.55
CA GLY A 191 -6.84 -22.92 2.93
C GLY A 191 -7.01 -23.15 1.43
N LYS A 192 -7.96 -22.46 0.76
CA LYS A 192 -8.24 -22.67 -0.66
C LYS A 192 -7.07 -22.22 -1.54
N TYR A 193 -6.44 -21.13 -1.14
CA TYR A 193 -5.21 -20.58 -1.70
C TYR A 193 -4.55 -19.67 -0.66
N LYS A 194 -3.28 -19.37 -0.86
CA LYS A 194 -2.62 -18.21 -0.27
C LYS A 194 -2.64 -17.05 -1.25
N VAL A 195 -2.61 -15.82 -0.75
CA VAL A 195 -2.62 -14.61 -1.59
C VAL A 195 -1.26 -13.95 -1.57
N SER A 196 -0.74 -13.61 -2.75
CA SER A 196 0.41 -12.72 -2.92
C SER A 196 -0.08 -11.34 -3.36
N PHE A 197 0.11 -10.31 -2.53
CA PHE A 197 -0.28 -8.94 -2.88
C PHE A 197 0.87 -8.20 -3.57
N HIS A 198 0.54 -7.51 -4.66
CA HIS A 198 1.43 -6.70 -5.47
C HIS A 198 0.84 -5.31 -5.61
N PHE A 199 1.60 -4.28 -5.22
CA PHE A 199 1.09 -2.91 -5.20
C PHE A 199 1.81 -2.01 -6.19
N ALA A 200 1.02 -1.22 -6.90
CA ALA A 200 1.48 -0.22 -7.82
C ALA A 200 1.37 1.19 -7.23
N ALA A 201 1.98 2.14 -7.94
CA ALA A 201 1.72 3.57 -7.80
C ALA A 201 1.46 4.17 -9.19
N ILE A 202 0.53 3.57 -9.94
CA ILE A 202 0.18 3.98 -11.30
C ILE A 202 -0.40 5.40 -11.28
N LEU A 203 -1.22 5.72 -10.28
CA LEU A 203 -1.84 7.03 -10.16
C LEU A 203 -0.83 8.11 -9.81
N ASP A 204 0.11 7.84 -8.90
CA ASP A 204 1.21 8.77 -8.59
C ASP A 204 2.06 9.05 -9.85
N LYS A 205 2.31 8.02 -10.67
CA LYS A 205 3.04 8.15 -11.95
C LYS A 205 2.29 8.95 -13.01
N ASN A 206 0.98 8.72 -13.15
CA ASN A 206 0.18 9.29 -14.23
C ASN A 206 -0.38 10.68 -13.91
N MET A 207 -0.68 10.94 -12.64
CA MET A 207 -1.37 12.15 -12.19
C MET A 207 -0.49 13.02 -11.27
N GLY A 208 0.68 12.52 -10.87
CA GLY A 208 1.50 13.13 -9.83
C GLY A 208 1.00 12.82 -8.42
N GLY A 209 1.74 13.34 -7.45
CA GLY A 209 1.49 13.05 -6.03
C GLY A 209 2.29 11.87 -5.51
N SER A 210 1.97 11.45 -4.30
CA SER A 210 2.68 10.39 -3.57
C SER A 210 1.77 9.50 -2.72
N GLY A 211 0.46 9.68 -2.79
CA GLY A 211 -0.45 8.98 -1.88
C GLY A 211 -0.53 7.48 -2.11
N SER A 212 -0.26 6.96 -3.31
CA SER A 212 -0.22 5.51 -3.53
C SER A 212 1.00 4.92 -2.80
N ALA A 213 2.17 5.53 -2.98
CA ALA A 213 3.40 5.14 -2.29
C ALA A 213 3.31 5.33 -0.76
N ASN A 214 2.74 6.44 -0.30
CA ASN A 214 2.60 6.72 1.13
C ASN A 214 1.61 5.74 1.81
N ALA A 215 0.46 5.49 1.19
CA ALA A 215 -0.48 4.48 1.69
C ALA A 215 0.16 3.09 1.73
N LEU A 216 1.02 2.74 0.76
CA LEU A 216 1.75 1.48 0.76
C LEU A 216 2.80 1.42 1.89
N SER A 217 3.52 2.50 2.16
CA SER A 217 4.41 2.60 3.31
C SER A 217 3.66 2.39 4.63
N ALA A 218 2.49 3.02 4.79
CA ALA A 218 1.62 2.83 5.94
C ALA A 218 1.07 1.39 6.04
N LEU A 219 0.78 0.73 4.92
CA LEU A 219 0.48 -0.71 4.92
C LEU A 219 1.69 -1.54 5.38
N GLY A 220 2.91 -1.15 5.03
CA GLY A 220 4.14 -1.75 5.57
C GLY A 220 4.19 -1.66 7.11
N ALA A 221 3.82 -0.52 7.69
CA ALA A 221 3.72 -0.36 9.14
C ALA A 221 2.63 -1.26 9.75
N ALA A 222 1.47 -1.42 9.09
CA ALA A 222 0.44 -2.34 9.54
C ALA A 222 0.86 -3.81 9.41
N LEU A 223 1.63 -4.15 8.37
CA LEU A 223 2.20 -5.48 8.15
C LEU A 223 3.23 -5.83 9.21
N ASP A 224 3.99 -4.85 9.73
CA ASP A 224 4.91 -5.08 10.82
C ASP A 224 4.21 -5.52 12.11
N VAL A 225 2.96 -5.09 12.32
CA VAL A 225 2.12 -5.49 13.47
C VAL A 225 1.60 -6.92 13.31
N SER A 226 0.97 -7.24 12.17
CA SER A 226 0.56 -8.60 11.79
C SER A 226 -0.04 -8.64 10.37
N THR A 227 -0.15 -9.84 9.80
CA THR A 227 -0.86 -10.06 8.52
C THR A 227 -2.35 -9.70 8.61
N ASP A 228 -3.01 -9.96 9.75
CA ASP A 228 -4.42 -9.61 9.94
C ASP A 228 -4.60 -8.09 10.02
N THR A 229 -3.68 -7.39 10.69
CA THR A 229 -3.69 -5.92 10.77
C THR A 229 -3.44 -5.26 9.42
N PHE A 230 -2.54 -5.83 8.61
CA PHE A 230 -2.35 -5.43 7.21
C PHE A 230 -3.66 -5.52 6.41
N LEU A 231 -4.36 -6.66 6.49
CA LEU A 231 -5.61 -6.89 5.76
C LEU A 231 -6.75 -5.99 6.23
N ASP A 232 -6.91 -5.81 7.55
CA ASP A 232 -7.91 -4.91 8.12
C ASP A 232 -7.64 -3.45 7.73
N TYR A 233 -6.37 -3.01 7.75
CA TYR A 233 -6.03 -1.64 7.38
C TYR A 233 -6.15 -1.39 5.88
N LYS A 234 -5.76 -2.36 5.04
CA LYS A 234 -6.01 -2.33 3.60
C LYS A 234 -7.51 -2.20 3.30
N ALA A 235 -8.34 -3.03 3.91
CA ALA A 235 -9.79 -2.96 3.75
C ALA A 235 -10.36 -1.60 4.23
N ALA A 236 -9.83 -1.05 5.33
CA ALA A 236 -10.23 0.26 5.82
C ALA A 236 -9.86 1.39 4.85
N LEU A 237 -8.65 1.39 4.28
CA LEU A 237 -8.23 2.34 3.24
C LEU A 237 -9.12 2.22 1.99
N MET A 238 -9.31 1.00 1.48
CA MET A 238 -10.08 0.74 0.26
C MET A 238 -11.60 0.84 0.42
N SER A 239 -12.11 1.16 1.60
CA SER A 239 -13.54 1.31 1.85
C SER A 239 -14.12 2.55 1.16
N SER A 240 -15.41 2.52 0.80
CA SER A 240 -16.12 3.67 0.21
C SER A 240 -16.07 4.95 1.06
N LYS A 241 -15.95 4.80 2.39
CA LYS A 241 -15.83 5.92 3.33
C LYS A 241 -14.47 6.62 3.24
N ASN A 242 -13.40 5.83 3.05
CA ASN A 242 -12.04 6.30 3.27
C ASN A 242 -11.24 6.50 2.00
N HIS A 243 -11.55 5.74 0.94
CA HIS A 243 -10.85 5.80 -0.33
C HIS A 243 -11.03 7.18 -0.98
N PRO A 244 -9.95 7.82 -1.46
CA PRO A 244 -10.04 9.12 -2.09
C PRO A 244 -10.80 9.09 -3.41
N GLU A 245 -11.36 10.22 -3.79
CA GLU A 245 -11.64 10.47 -5.22
C GLU A 245 -10.31 10.47 -5.99
N GLU A 246 -10.29 9.92 -7.20
CA GLU A 246 -9.05 9.74 -7.98
C GLU A 246 -8.26 11.04 -8.18
N SER A 247 -8.96 12.17 -8.34
CA SER A 247 -8.39 13.51 -8.52
C SER A 247 -7.78 14.11 -7.24
N LYS A 248 -7.97 13.48 -6.07
CA LYS A 248 -7.52 13.98 -4.77
C LYS A 248 -6.44 13.07 -4.18
N ASP A 249 -5.24 13.59 -4.02
CA ASP A 249 -4.13 12.85 -3.42
C ASP A 249 -4.15 12.87 -1.88
N SER A 250 -5.31 12.56 -1.26
CA SER A 250 -5.47 12.72 0.20
C SER A 250 -4.61 11.75 1.02
N TYR A 251 -4.14 10.65 0.41
CA TYR A 251 -3.24 9.70 1.05
C TYR A 251 -1.78 10.13 1.09
N ALA A 252 -1.41 11.21 0.41
CA ALA A 252 -0.12 11.87 0.65
C ALA A 252 -0.02 12.54 2.02
N ASP A 253 -1.16 12.73 2.72
CA ASP A 253 -1.21 13.29 4.07
C ASP A 253 -1.27 12.17 5.12
N ASP A 254 -0.22 12.05 5.93
CA ASP A 254 -0.13 11.10 7.03
C ASP A 254 -1.26 11.23 8.04
N SER A 255 -1.79 12.44 8.25
CA SER A 255 -2.91 12.66 9.15
C SER A 255 -4.18 11.95 8.67
N ARG A 256 -4.37 11.85 7.34
CA ARG A 256 -5.46 11.07 6.75
C ARG A 256 -5.26 9.59 6.97
N LEU A 257 -4.06 9.06 6.74
CA LEU A 257 -3.74 7.65 6.96
C LEU A 257 -3.90 7.27 8.44
N LEU A 258 -3.42 8.11 9.36
CA LEU A 258 -3.59 7.97 10.81
C LEU A 258 -5.06 8.05 11.24
N ALA A 259 -5.87 8.88 10.59
CA ALA A 259 -7.30 8.95 10.87
C ALA A 259 -8.02 7.65 10.48
N VAL A 260 -7.68 7.07 9.31
CA VAL A 260 -8.23 5.77 8.88
C VAL A 260 -7.76 4.64 9.81
N SER A 261 -6.52 4.69 10.30
CA SER A 261 -6.00 3.63 11.19
C SER A 261 -6.76 3.53 12.50
N GLN A 262 -7.48 4.59 12.92
CA GLN A 262 -8.35 4.56 14.09
C GLN A 262 -9.57 3.63 13.92
N GLU A 263 -9.86 3.14 12.71
CA GLU A 263 -10.93 2.15 12.50
C GLU A 263 -10.46 0.72 12.79
N VAL A 264 -9.15 0.49 12.77
CA VAL A 264 -8.52 -0.82 13.01
C VAL A 264 -8.11 -0.94 14.47
N TYR A 265 -8.71 -1.88 15.20
CA TYR A 265 -8.52 -2.01 16.65
C TYR A 265 -7.04 -2.10 17.06
N ALA A 266 -6.26 -2.91 16.34
CA ALA A 266 -4.83 -3.09 16.60
C ALA A 266 -4.01 -1.80 16.44
N LEU A 267 -4.42 -0.88 15.55
CA LEU A 267 -3.66 0.33 15.23
C LEU A 267 -4.05 1.55 16.07
N LYS A 268 -5.25 1.57 16.68
CA LYS A 268 -5.76 2.70 17.48
C LYS A 268 -4.74 3.24 18.49
N THR A 269 -4.07 2.35 19.20
CA THR A 269 -3.15 2.72 20.30
C THR A 269 -1.70 2.32 20.05
N ASP A 270 -1.38 1.71 18.91
CA ASP A 270 -0.02 1.26 18.60
C ASP A 270 0.92 2.46 18.31
N ALA A 271 1.89 2.66 19.21
CA ALA A 271 2.83 3.77 19.11
C ALA A 271 3.89 3.55 18.02
N SER A 272 4.30 2.30 17.81
CA SER A 272 5.30 1.93 16.80
C SER A 272 4.76 2.14 15.40
N PHE A 273 3.51 1.75 15.14
CA PHE A 273 2.81 2.03 13.89
C PHE A 273 2.73 3.54 13.62
N ARG A 274 2.26 4.33 14.60
CA ARG A 274 2.10 5.78 14.41
C ARG A 274 3.43 6.47 14.12
N GLU A 275 4.49 6.04 14.78
CA GLU A 275 5.83 6.57 14.51
C GLU A 275 6.31 6.14 13.14
N ALA A 276 6.23 4.85 12.82
CA ALA A 276 6.68 4.30 11.55
C ALA A 276 5.99 4.94 10.35
N LEU A 277 4.70 5.25 10.48
CA LEU A 277 3.95 5.99 9.47
C LEU A 277 4.47 7.43 9.33
N ARG A 278 4.57 8.18 10.43
CA ARG A 278 4.97 9.61 10.41
C ARG A 278 6.38 9.86 9.90
N VAL A 279 7.30 8.91 10.14
CA VAL A 279 8.71 9.05 9.71
C VAL A 279 9.00 8.29 8.42
N GLY A 280 7.98 7.69 7.79
CA GLY A 280 8.15 6.95 6.54
C GLY A 280 9.09 5.76 6.65
N THR A 281 9.09 5.03 7.78
CA THR A 281 10.01 3.90 8.04
C THR A 281 10.03 2.89 6.89
N TYR A 282 8.89 2.67 6.25
CA TYR A 282 8.71 1.68 5.19
C TYR A 282 8.70 2.30 3.78
N ASP A 283 9.07 3.57 3.61
CA ASP A 283 9.12 4.22 2.30
C ASP A 283 10.09 3.52 1.32
N PRO A 284 11.31 3.11 1.73
CA PRO A 284 12.19 2.35 0.85
C PRO A 284 11.59 1.00 0.43
N TRP A 285 10.82 0.37 1.33
CA TRP A 285 10.15 -0.90 1.06
C TRP A 285 8.99 -0.73 0.08
N ALA A 286 8.16 0.30 0.27
CA ALA A 286 7.08 0.65 -0.64
C ALA A 286 7.62 0.95 -2.06
N LYS A 287 8.68 1.75 -2.15
CA LYS A 287 9.36 2.03 -3.43
C LYS A 287 9.85 0.76 -4.12
N LYS A 288 10.40 -0.20 -3.36
CA LYS A 288 10.86 -1.48 -3.90
C LYS A 288 9.70 -2.36 -4.38
N MET A 289 8.60 -2.41 -3.64
CA MET A 289 7.38 -3.12 -4.07
C MET A 289 6.79 -2.54 -5.36
N ILE A 290 6.73 -1.22 -5.48
CA ILE A 290 6.27 -0.54 -6.69
C ILE A 290 7.18 -0.86 -7.87
N ALA A 291 8.50 -0.90 -7.66
CA ALA A 291 9.45 -1.31 -8.70
C ALA A 291 9.27 -2.79 -9.10
N ASP A 292 8.96 -3.69 -8.14
CA ASP A 292 8.66 -5.09 -8.42
C ASP A 292 7.34 -5.24 -9.22
N PHE A 293 6.33 -4.42 -8.89
CA PHE A 293 5.11 -4.32 -9.70
C PHE A 293 5.41 -3.86 -11.13
N ASP A 294 6.17 -2.78 -11.30
CA ASP A 294 6.53 -2.24 -12.62
C ASP A 294 7.28 -3.28 -13.47
N ALA A 295 8.09 -4.13 -12.84
CA ALA A 295 8.81 -5.22 -13.50
C ALA A 295 7.94 -6.45 -13.82
N SER A 296 6.74 -6.58 -13.23
CA SER A 296 5.84 -7.73 -13.42
C SER A 296 5.19 -7.80 -14.82
N GLY A 297 5.21 -6.68 -15.56
CA GLY A 297 4.52 -6.52 -16.84
C GLY A 297 3.00 -6.30 -16.74
N VAL A 298 2.44 -6.25 -15.53
CA VAL A 298 1.05 -5.84 -15.29
C VAL A 298 0.95 -4.32 -15.41
N ASN A 299 0.03 -3.82 -16.23
CA ASN A 299 -0.10 -2.39 -16.57
C ASN A 299 -1.45 -1.78 -16.19
N SER A 300 -2.36 -2.57 -15.60
CA SER A 300 -3.69 -2.13 -15.17
C SER A 300 -4.08 -2.81 -13.86
N THR A 301 -4.78 -2.08 -13.01
CA THR A 301 -5.29 -2.55 -11.72
C THR A 301 -6.81 -2.30 -11.62
N PRO A 302 -7.58 -3.16 -10.93
CA PRO A 302 -7.14 -4.40 -10.30
C PRO A 302 -6.90 -5.50 -11.35
N ALA A 303 -5.92 -6.36 -11.08
CA ALA A 303 -5.74 -7.61 -11.82
C ALA A 303 -5.57 -8.76 -10.82
N VAL A 304 -6.14 -9.92 -11.16
CA VAL A 304 -5.99 -11.14 -10.36
C VAL A 304 -5.55 -12.31 -11.22
N LYS A 305 -4.58 -13.08 -10.71
CA LYS A 305 -4.10 -14.31 -11.34
C LYS A 305 -4.17 -15.44 -10.34
N LEU A 306 -4.55 -16.64 -10.78
CA LEU A 306 -4.45 -17.86 -9.99
C LEU A 306 -3.46 -18.78 -10.67
N ASP A 307 -2.40 -19.15 -9.95
CA ASP A 307 -1.27 -19.95 -10.44
C ASP A 307 -0.69 -19.41 -11.76
N GLY A 308 -0.48 -18.08 -11.79
CA GLY A 308 0.05 -17.36 -12.94
C GLY A 308 -0.94 -17.14 -14.09
N SER A 309 -2.12 -17.73 -14.06
CA SER A 309 -3.17 -17.55 -15.09
C SER A 309 -4.13 -16.44 -14.71
N GLN A 310 -4.39 -15.50 -15.63
CA GLN A 310 -5.34 -14.40 -15.41
C GLN A 310 -6.75 -14.93 -15.12
N LEU A 311 -7.36 -14.47 -14.03
CA LEU A 311 -8.77 -14.69 -13.77
C LEU A 311 -9.59 -13.62 -14.48
N THR A 312 -10.60 -14.07 -15.22
CA THR A 312 -11.52 -13.19 -15.96
C THR A 312 -12.97 -13.53 -15.63
N GLY A 313 -13.78 -12.51 -15.39
CA GLY A 313 -15.23 -12.61 -15.30
C GLY A 313 -15.90 -12.76 -16.67
N SER A 314 -17.23 -12.65 -16.69
CA SER A 314 -18.07 -12.96 -17.86
C SER A 314 -17.79 -12.07 -19.07
N GLY A 315 -17.23 -10.88 -18.85
CA GLY A 315 -16.86 -9.91 -19.89
C GLY A 315 -15.39 -9.95 -20.32
N GLY A 316 -14.60 -10.92 -19.85
CA GLY A 316 -13.15 -10.98 -20.13
C GLY A 316 -12.30 -9.99 -19.31
N SER A 317 -12.92 -9.18 -18.46
CA SER A 317 -12.27 -8.29 -17.49
C SER A 317 -12.00 -9.00 -16.16
N THR A 318 -11.25 -8.36 -15.25
CA THR A 318 -11.13 -8.79 -13.86
C THR A 318 -12.53 -9.03 -13.25
N PRO A 319 -12.77 -10.16 -12.54
CA PRO A 319 -14.06 -10.42 -11.91
C PRO A 319 -14.29 -9.46 -10.73
N MET A 320 -15.27 -8.56 -10.86
CA MET A 320 -15.49 -7.45 -9.92
C MET A 320 -16.55 -7.75 -8.86
N THR A 321 -17.16 -8.94 -8.88
CA THR A 321 -18.16 -9.38 -7.91
C THR A 321 -17.75 -10.70 -7.26
N ALA A 322 -18.20 -10.94 -6.03
CA ALA A 322 -17.93 -12.19 -5.33
C ALA A 322 -18.34 -13.44 -6.13
N THR A 323 -19.48 -13.39 -6.83
CA THR A 323 -19.98 -14.50 -7.65
C THR A 323 -19.05 -14.77 -8.84
N GLU A 324 -18.75 -13.75 -9.64
CA GLU A 324 -17.87 -13.92 -10.80
C GLU A 324 -16.46 -14.36 -10.38
N PHE A 325 -15.95 -13.81 -9.27
CA PHE A 325 -14.64 -14.19 -8.75
C PHE A 325 -14.63 -15.66 -8.32
N THR A 326 -15.64 -16.10 -7.57
CA THR A 326 -15.77 -17.49 -7.12
C THR A 326 -15.89 -18.45 -8.30
N GLU A 327 -16.67 -18.10 -9.32
CA GLU A 327 -16.79 -18.90 -10.54
C GLU A 327 -15.47 -18.99 -11.31
N ALA A 328 -14.76 -17.87 -11.47
CA ALA A 328 -13.46 -17.82 -12.13
C ALA A 328 -12.41 -18.68 -11.41
N VAL A 329 -12.31 -18.56 -10.07
CA VAL A 329 -11.42 -19.40 -9.25
C VAL A 329 -11.78 -20.88 -9.40
N ASN A 330 -13.06 -21.24 -9.25
CA ASN A 330 -13.49 -22.63 -9.32
C ASN A 330 -13.28 -23.25 -10.71
N LYS A 331 -13.41 -22.46 -11.78
CA LYS A 331 -13.12 -22.88 -13.14
C LYS A 331 -11.64 -23.17 -13.32
N GLN A 332 -10.77 -22.29 -12.82
CA GLN A 332 -9.32 -22.45 -12.93
C GLN A 332 -8.82 -23.65 -12.12
N VAL A 333 -9.25 -23.80 -10.86
CA VAL A 333 -8.86 -24.94 -10.00
C VAL A 333 -9.31 -26.29 -10.57
N LYS A 334 -10.45 -26.36 -11.27
CA LYS A 334 -10.93 -27.59 -11.91
C LYS A 334 -10.25 -27.89 -13.25
N GLY A 335 -9.62 -26.89 -13.86
CA GLY A 335 -9.05 -26.98 -15.20
C GLY A 335 -7.52 -27.16 -15.25
N GLY A 336 -6.84 -26.96 -14.11
CA GLY A 336 -5.42 -27.28 -13.92
C GLY A 336 -5.20 -28.70 -13.43
#